data_AF-A0A1L9BIZ6-F1
#
_entry.id   AF-A0A1L9BIZ6-F1
#
_cell.length_a   1.000
_cell.length_b   1.000
_cell.length_c   1.000
_cell.angle_alpha   90.00
_cell.angle_beta   90.00
_cell.angle_gamma   90.00
#
_symmetry.space_group_name_H-M   'P 1'
#
loop_
_entity.id
_entity.type
_entity.pdbx_description
1 polymer ?
#
loop_
_entity_poly.entity_id
_entity_poly.type
_entity_poly.pdbx_seq_one_letter_code
_entity_poly.pdbx_strand_id
1 'polypeptide(L)' 'MVQTAQDVMSFAKEHGAQMVSLRFIDFIGRWRHFTVPLHELHEGTFEEGLAPWNTSSTSTAEP' A
#
# COMPACT_ATOMS: atom_id res chain seq x y z
N MET A 1 -3.05 -6.25 -18.38
CA MET A 1 -3.12 -4.97 -17.64
C MET A 1 -3.77 -5.27 -16.32
N VAL A 2 -3.06 -5.01 -15.23
CA VAL A 2 -3.54 -5.22 -13.86
C VAL A 2 -4.54 -4.10 -13.56
N GLN A 3 -5.80 -4.44 -13.28
CA GLN A 3 -6.87 -3.44 -13.12
C GLN A 3 -7.55 -3.50 -11.74
N THR A 4 -7.52 -4.67 -11.09
CA THR A 4 -8.13 -4.86 -9.78
C THR A 4 -7.08 -5.06 -8.69
N ALA A 5 -7.43 -4.77 -7.42
CA ALA A 5 -6.54 -4.98 -6.27
C ALA A 5 -6.08 -6.45 -6.17
N GLN A 6 -6.96 -7.38 -6.52
CA GLN A 6 -6.68 -8.82 -6.52
C GLN A 6 -5.65 -9.22 -7.59
N ASP A 7 -5.72 -8.60 -8.77
CA ASP A 7 -4.69 -8.76 -9.80
C ASP A 7 -3.34 -8.22 -9.34
N VAL A 8 -3.31 -7.06 -8.64
CA VAL A 8 -2.08 -6.45 -8.10
C VAL A 8 -1.44 -7.39 -7.07
N MET A 9 -2.23 -7.99 -6.18
CA MET A 9 -1.73 -8.95 -5.20
C MET A 9 -1.21 -10.23 -5.85
N SER A 10 -1.90 -10.74 -6.88
CA SER A 10 -1.48 -11.94 -7.61
C SER A 10 -0.16 -11.69 -8.35
N PHE A 11 -0.05 -10.53 -9.00
CA PHE A 11 1.17 -10.09 -9.68
C PHE A 11 2.34 -9.91 -8.69
N ALA A 12 2.09 -9.31 -7.52
CA ALA A 12 3.11 -9.14 -6.49
C ALA A 12 3.61 -10.47 -5.92
N LYS A 13 2.71 -11.45 -5.73
CA LYS A 13 3.05 -12.81 -5.28
C LYS A 13 3.83 -13.59 -6.34
N GLU A 14 3.42 -13.52 -7.60
CA GLU A 14 4.10 -14.18 -8.72
C GLU A 14 5.54 -13.68 -8.89
N HIS A 15 5.75 -12.38 -8.71
CA HIS A 15 7.08 -11.76 -8.79
C HIS A 15 7.88 -11.77 -7.48
N GLY A 16 7.35 -12.32 -6.39
CA GLY A 16 8.03 -12.39 -5.10
C GLY A 16 8.34 -11.02 -4.49
N ALA A 17 7.51 -10.01 -4.75
CA ALA A 17 7.70 -8.67 -4.23
C ALA A 17 7.57 -8.66 -2.69
N GLN A 18 8.59 -8.16 -1.98
CA GLN A 18 8.57 -8.05 -0.51
C GLN A 18 8.09 -6.67 -0.03
N MET A 19 8.29 -5.65 -0.86
CA MET A 19 8.01 -4.25 -0.54
C MET A 19 7.31 -3.58 -1.73
N VAL A 20 6.37 -2.69 -1.41
CA VAL A 20 5.59 -1.91 -2.38
C VAL A 20 5.93 -0.44 -2.20
N SER A 21 6.35 0.22 -3.28
CA SER A 21 6.62 1.65 -3.29
C SER A 21 5.42 2.41 -3.84
N LEU A 22 4.73 3.15 -2.98
CA LEU A 22 3.63 4.02 -3.33
C LEU A 22 4.18 5.39 -3.69
N ARG A 23 3.88 5.86 -4.90
CA ARG A 23 4.32 7.16 -5.41
C ARG A 23 3.12 8.06 -5.63
N PHE A 24 3.17 9.26 -5.09
CA PHE A 24 2.16 10.29 -5.29
C PHE A 24 2.79 11.66 -5.46
N ILE A 25 1.97 12.59 -5.94
CA ILE A 25 2.39 13.97 -6.19
C ILE A 25 1.64 14.86 -5.18
N ASP A 26 2.39 15.65 -4.42
CA ASP A 26 1.83 16.68 -3.52
C ASP A 26 1.13 17.78 -4.35
N PHE A 27 0.23 18.58 -3.75
CA PHE A 27 -0.47 19.68 -4.44
C PHE A 27 0.45 20.69 -5.15
N ILE A 28 1.68 20.85 -4.64
CA ILE A 28 2.72 21.72 -5.21
C ILE A 28 3.62 21.02 -6.24
N GLY A 29 3.25 19.81 -6.68
CA GLY A 29 3.96 19.05 -7.70
C GLY A 29 5.18 18.28 -7.21
N ARG A 30 5.37 18.11 -5.89
CA ARG A 30 6.51 17.34 -5.38
C ARG A 30 6.23 15.85 -5.44
N TRP A 31 7.17 15.10 -6.01
CA TRP A 31 7.15 13.65 -5.96
C TRP A 31 7.48 13.18 -4.55
N ARG A 32 6.55 12.44 -3.96
CA ARG A 32 6.73 11.72 -2.72
C ARG A 32 6.63 10.24 -3.03
N HIS A 33 7.46 9.46 -2.37
CA HIS A 33 7.29 8.03 -2.30
C HIS A 33 7.40 7.58 -0.85
N PHE A 34 6.68 6.53 -0.51
CA PHE A 34 6.92 5.77 0.71
C PHE A 34 6.76 4.30 0.40
N THR A 35 7.46 3.48 1.17
CA THR A 35 7.51 2.04 0.97
C THR A 35 6.83 1.36 2.13
N VAL A 36 5.90 0.46 1.83
CA VAL A 36 5.23 -0.40 2.80
C VAL A 36 5.54 -1.86 2.49
N PRO A 37 5.55 -2.74 3.49
CA PRO A 37 5.69 -4.17 3.23
C PRO A 37 4.42 -4.71 2.57
N LEU A 38 4.56 -5.71 1.70
CA LEU A 38 3.44 -6.25 0.91
C LEU A 38 2.30 -6.80 1.78
N HIS A 39 2.59 -7.29 2.99
CA HIS A 39 1.58 -7.87 3.88
C HIS A 39 0.58 -6.85 4.43
N GLU A 40 0.91 -5.56 4.44
CA GLU A 40 -0.04 -4.51 4.81
C GLU A 40 -0.97 -4.12 3.67
N LEU A 41 -0.64 -4.51 2.43
CA LEU A 41 -1.44 -4.22 1.24
C LEU A 41 -2.55 -5.29 1.07
N HIS A 42 -3.78 -4.97 1.50
CA HIS A 42 -4.96 -5.82 1.32
C HIS A 42 -6.10 -5.06 0.63
N GLU A 43 -7.20 -5.72 0.24
CA GLU A 43 -8.31 -5.07 -0.48
C GLU A 43 -8.87 -3.84 0.26
N GLY A 44 -9.07 -3.94 1.58
CA GLY A 44 -9.51 -2.81 2.41
C GLY A 44 -8.53 -1.63 2.43
N THR A 45 -7.23 -1.88 2.24
CA THR A 45 -6.19 -0.85 2.15
C THR A 45 -6.36 0.06 0.93
N PHE A 46 -6.90 -0.47 -0.17
CA PHE A 46 -7.18 0.32 -1.36
C PHE A 46 -8.42 1.21 -1.19
N GLU A 47 -9.33 0.87 -0.27
CA GLU A 47 -10.53 1.64 0.05
C GLU A 47 -10.29 2.66 1.17
N GLU A 48 -9.65 2.28 2.27
CA GLU A 48 -9.30 3.17 3.39
C GLU A 48 -8.11 4.10 3.07
N GLY A 49 -7.24 3.68 2.15
CA GLY A 49 -6.03 4.38 1.78
C GLY A 49 -4.87 4.13 2.75
N LEU A 50 -3.65 4.12 2.20
CA LEU A 50 -2.43 4.04 3.01
C LEU A 50 -1.86 5.41 3.27
N ALA A 51 -1.61 5.69 4.54
CA ALA A 51 -0.89 6.87 4.94
C ALA A 51 0.24 6.51 5.90
N PRO A 52 1.39 7.20 5.85
CA PRO A 52 2.54 6.88 6.69
C PRO A 52 2.26 6.84 8.20
N TRP A 53 1.18 7.46 8.67
CA TRP A 53 0.76 7.41 10.07
C TRP A 53 -0.04 6.15 10.45
N ASN A 54 -0.83 5.58 9.52
CA ASN A 54 -1.70 4.43 9.84
C ASN A 54 -0.94 3.10 9.94
N THR A 55 0.22 2.98 9.30
CA THR A 55 1.10 1.80 9.36
C THR A 55 1.87 1.69 10.68
N SER A 56 2.19 2.82 11.32
CA SER A 56 3.01 2.83 12.55
C SER A 56 2.25 2.55 13.85
N SER A 57 0.91 2.61 13.83
CA SER A 57 0.05 2.53 15.02
C SER A 57 -0.76 1.25 15.16
N THR A 58 -0.65 0.29 14.23
CA THR A 58 -1.43 -0.96 14.31
C THR A 58 -0.69 -2.01 15.14
N SER A 59 -0.36 -1.66 16.38
CA SER A 59 -0.22 -2.63 17.48
C SER A 59 -1.40 -2.43 18.41
N THR A 60 -2.36 -3.36 18.33
CA THR A 60 -3.31 -3.72 19.38
C THR A 60 -4.60 -2.89 19.50
N ALA A 61 -5.67 -3.52 18.97
CA ALA A 61 -6.98 -3.75 19.57
C ALA A 61 -8.06 -2.64 19.56
N GLU A 62 -9.19 -3.01 18.96
CA GLU A 62 -10.57 -2.65 19.32
C GLU A 62 -10.78 -2.64 20.85
N PRO A 63 -11.73 -1.86 21.41
CA PRO A 63 -13.15 -1.75 21.00
C PRO A 63 -13.63 -0.37 20.51
#